data_AF-A0A9X9A5J3-F1
#
_entry.id   AF-A0A9X9A5J3-F1
#
_cell.length_a   1.000
_cell.length_b   1.000
_cell.length_c   1.000
_cell.angle_alpha   90.00
_cell.angle_beta   90.00
_cell.angle_gamma   90.00
#
_symmetry.space_group_name_H-M   'P 1'
#
loop_
_entity.id
_entity.type
_entity.pdbx_description
1 polymer ?
#
loop_
_entity_poly.entity_id
_entity_poly.type
_entity_poly.pdbx_seq_one_letter_code
_entity_poly.pdbx_strand_id
1 'polypeptide(L)' 'SPCPAPTKDNLLVFYMPNKDEIEKIVNRLGNMGYHEVEPENPYWIEKGTTIEDPDGWRIVLMNASE' A
#
# COMPACT_ATOMS: atom_id res chain seq x y z
N SER A 1 10.47 -23.46 0.30
CA SER A 1 9.11 -23.86 -0.10
C SER A 1 8.62 -22.90 -1.16
N PRO A 2 8.08 -23.34 -2.32
CA PRO A 2 7.49 -22.42 -3.27
C PRO A 2 6.10 -22.07 -2.74
N CYS A 3 6.01 -21.06 -1.87
CA CYS A 3 4.72 -20.44 -1.59
C CYS A 3 4.30 -19.70 -2.88
N PRO A 4 3.08 -19.91 -3.38
CA PRO A 4 2.62 -19.18 -4.56
C PRO A 4 2.56 -17.69 -4.23
N ALA A 5 3.20 -16.87 -5.05
CA ALA A 5 3.05 -15.42 -5.01
C ALA A 5 1.78 -15.01 -5.79
N PRO A 6 1.12 -13.90 -5.42
CA PRO A 6 1.44 -13.05 -4.27
C PRO A 6 0.90 -13.62 -2.95
N THR A 7 1.75 -13.64 -1.92
CA THR A 7 1.31 -13.69 -0.53
C THR A 7 1.12 -12.27 -0.01
N LYS A 8 0.39 -12.10 1.09
CA LYS A 8 0.16 -10.77 1.70
C LYS A 8 1.44 -10.11 2.24
N ASP A 9 2.51 -10.88 2.42
CA ASP A 9 3.86 -10.40 2.75
C ASP A 9 4.67 -9.93 1.53
N ASN A 10 4.16 -10.12 0.31
CA ASN A 10 4.80 -9.62 -0.89
C ASN A 10 4.37 -8.17 -1.14
N LEU A 11 5.22 -7.25 -0.70
CA LEU A 11 4.95 -5.82 -0.71
C LEU A 11 5.72 -5.12 -1.83
N LEU A 12 5.03 -4.26 -2.58
CA LEU A 12 5.64 -3.21 -3.38
C LEU A 12 5.54 -1.90 -2.60
N VAL A 13 6.66 -1.40 -2.07
CA VAL A 13 6.68 -0.22 -1.21
C VAL A 13 7.20 0.99 -1.96
N PHE A 14 6.40 2.04 -2.02
CA PHE A 14 6.80 3.36 -2.52
C PHE A 14 7.02 4.31 -1.35
N TYR A 15 8.27 4.76 -1.19
CA TYR A 15 8.61 5.80 -0.22
C TYR A 15 8.45 7.17 -0.86
N MET A 16 7.51 7.96 -0.34
CA MET A 16 7.18 9.27 -0.85
C MET A 16 7.31 10.32 0.25
N PRO A 17 8.04 11.43 0.03
CA PRO A 17 8.22 12.46 1.05
C PRO A 17 6.97 13.33 1.23
N ASN A 18 6.11 13.45 0.21
CA ASN A 18 4.96 14.33 0.25
C ASN A 18 3.67 13.58 0.62
N LYS A 19 3.12 13.88 1.79
CA LYS A 19 1.87 13.28 2.27
C LYS A 19 0.67 13.63 1.38
N ASP A 20 0.61 14.85 0.86
CA ASP A 20 -0.51 15.30 0.03
C ASP A 20 -0.57 14.52 -1.30
N GLU A 21 0.58 14.08 -1.81
CA GLU A 21 0.63 13.23 -3.00
C GLU A 21 0.13 11.82 -2.71
N ILE A 22 0.50 11.26 -1.55
CA ILE A 22 -0.03 9.96 -1.10
C ILE A 22 -1.55 10.04 -1.01
N GLU A 23 -2.10 11.03 -0.31
CA GLU A 23 -3.55 11.20 -0.17
C GLU A 23 -4.26 11.37 -1.52
N LYS A 24 -3.67 12.12 -2.46
CA LYS A 24 -4.21 12.24 -3.83
C LYS A 24 -4.24 10.90 -4.56
N ILE A 25 -3.18 10.11 -4.43
CA ILE A 25 -3.09 8.78 -5.07
C ILE A 25 -4.11 7.83 -4.46
N VAL A 26 -4.17 7.77 -3.12
CA VAL A 26 -5.13 6.93 -2.38
C VAL A 26 -6.57 7.29 -2.75
N ASN A 27 -6.94 8.57 -2.74
CA ASN A 27 -8.28 9.00 -3.13
C ASN A 27 -8.60 8.66 -4.59
N ARG A 28 -7.64 8.84 -5.50
CA ARG A 28 -7.83 8.47 -6.91
C ARG A 28 -8.06 6.97 -7.07
N LEU A 29 -7.27 6.15 -6.39
CA LEU A 29 -7.41 4.69 -6.41
C LEU A 29 -8.73 4.24 -5.78
N GLY A 30 -9.14 4.84 -4.66
CA GLY A 30 -10.43 4.59 -4.01
C GLY A 30 -11.61 4.91 -4.92
N ASN A 31 -11.56 6.02 -5.66
CA ASN A 31 -12.58 6.38 -6.66
C ASN A 31 -12.65 5.41 -7.85
N MET A 32 -11.56 4.66 -8.10
CA MET A 32 -11.52 3.60 -9.12
C MET A 32 -11.96 2.23 -8.58
N GLY A 33 -12.27 2.12 -7.28
CA GLY A 33 -12.67 0.88 -6.60
C GLY A 33 -11.54 0.15 -5.88
N TYR A 34 -10.31 0.70 -5.87
CA TYR A 34 -9.18 0.15 -5.13
C TYR A 34 -9.12 0.79 -3.75
N HIS A 35 -9.75 0.14 -2.79
CA HIS A 35 -9.81 0.62 -1.41
C HIS A 35 -8.56 0.25 -0.61
N GLU A 36 -8.33 1.00 0.46
CA GLU A 36 -7.32 0.66 1.45
C GLU A 36 -7.65 -0.68 2.12
N VAL A 37 -6.62 -1.48 2.37
CA VAL A 37 -6.69 -2.77 3.03
C VAL A 37 -5.75 -2.80 4.21
N GLU A 38 -6.14 -3.49 5.27
CA GLU A 38 -5.28 -3.67 6.44
C GLU A 38 -3.97 -4.42 6.05
N PRO A 39 -2.79 -3.88 6.42
CA PRO A 39 -1.51 -4.57 6.24
C PRO A 39 -1.35 -5.70 7.26
N GLU A 40 -0.60 -6.75 6.91
CA GLU A 40 -0.29 -7.80 7.90
C GLU A 40 0.73 -7.37 8.94
N ASN A 41 1.61 -6.43 8.59
CA ASN A 41 2.57 -5.85 9.52
C ASN A 41 2.07 -4.49 10.04
N PRO A 42 1.81 -4.36 11.37
CA PRO A 42 1.36 -3.11 11.98
C PRO A 42 2.29 -1.91 11.76
N TYR A 43 3.57 -2.15 11.43
CA TYR A 43 4.53 -1.10 11.07
C TYR A 43 3.99 -0.15 9.98
N TRP A 44 3.19 -0.66 9.05
CA TRP A 44 2.67 0.13 7.94
C TRP A 44 1.45 0.97 8.31
N ILE A 45 0.80 0.74 9.44
CA ILE A 45 -0.43 1.44 9.85
C ILE A 45 -0.15 2.90 10.22
N GLU A 46 1.02 3.19 10.82
CA GLU A 46 1.29 4.53 11.37
C GLU A 46 1.58 5.59 10.29
N LYS A 47 2.27 5.21 9.21
CA LYS A 47 2.77 6.15 8.19
C LYS A 47 2.55 5.68 6.75
N GLY A 48 1.92 4.52 6.57
CA GLY A 48 1.68 3.92 5.26
C GLY A 48 0.21 3.73 4.98
N THR A 49 -0.13 3.70 3.70
CA THR A 49 -1.43 3.24 3.21
C THR A 49 -1.21 2.02 2.34
N THR A 50 -1.93 0.93 2.61
CA THR A 50 -1.81 -0.32 1.85
C THR A 50 -3.01 -0.51 0.94
N ILE A 51 -2.77 -0.80 -0.33
CA ILE A 51 -3.79 -1.03 -1.35
C ILE A 51 -3.52 -2.39 -1.99
N GLU A 52 -4.58 -3.10 -2.36
CA GLU A 52 -4.49 -4.35 -3.12
C GLU A 52 -4.72 -4.08 -4.62
N ASP A 53 -3.85 -4.62 -5.47
CA ASP A 53 -4.00 -4.53 -6.92
C ASP A 53 -4.92 -5.65 -7.48
N PRO A 54 -5.31 -5.62 -8.77
CA PRO A 54 -6.17 -6.65 -9.35
C PRO A 54 -5.61 -8.08 -9.30
N ASP A 55 -4.28 -8.22 -9.20
CA ASP A 55 -3.59 -9.51 -9.16
C ASP A 55 -3.34 -10.00 -7.72
N GLY A 56 -3.77 -9.24 -6.70
CA GLY A 56 -3.67 -9.56 -5.28
C GLY A 56 -2.35 -9.12 -4.61
N TRP A 57 -1.55 -8.29 -5.27
CA TRP A 57 -0.32 -7.73 -4.69
C TRP A 57 -0.64 -6.59 -3.73
N ARG A 58 0.19 -6.47 -2.69
CA ARG A 58 0.09 -5.39 -1.71
C ARG A 58 1.01 -4.25 -2.09
N ILE A 59 0.43 -3.10 -2.37
CA ILE A 59 1.13 -1.86 -2.64
C ILE A 59 1.08 -1.00 -1.40
N VAL A 60 2.23 -0.61 -0.86
CA VAL A 60 2.32 0.27 0.31
C VAL A 60 2.85 1.63 -0.12
N LEU A 61 2.06 2.68 0.13
CA LEU A 61 2.48 4.06 -0.04
C LEU A 61 2.94 4.58 1.33
N MET A 62 4.26 4.63 1.55
CA MET A 62 4.86 5.02 2.81
C MET A 62 5.28 6.48 2.78
N ASN A 63 4.80 7.25 3.76
CA ASN A 63 5.30 8.60 3.98
C ASN A 63 6.72 8.54 4.61
N ALA A 64 7.68 9.10 3.88
CA ALA A 64 9.09 9.13 4.25
C ALA A 64 9.60 10.53 4.62
N SER A 65 8.70 11.48 4.91
CA SER A 65 9.14 12.78 5.41
C SER A 65 9.79 12.64 6.79
N GLU A 66 10.87 13.39 6.99
CA GLU A 66 11.64 13.47 8.24
C GLU A 66 10.80 13.98 9.42
#